data_AF-A0A7X4LPL0-F1
#
_entry.id   AF-A0A7X4LPL0-F1
#
_cell.length_a   1.000
_cell.length_b   1.000
_cell.length_c   1.000
_cell.angle_alpha   90.00
_cell.angle_beta   90.00
_cell.angle_gamma   90.00
#
_symmetry.space_group_name_H-M   'P 1'
#
loop_
_entity.id
_entity.type
_entity.pdbx_description
1 polymer ?
#
loop_
_entity_poly.entity_id
_entity_poly.type
_entity_poly.pdbx_seq_one_letter_code
_entity_poly.pdbx_strand_id
1 'polypeptide(L)'
;MEQLHFSYQGQQSISKMVRVGNVGSGDLEILLEPTDNTQIDIDLITSVDNRQPLWQAIFERQFDAQTASMKVTINDFGATPGVIGLRLIQALEQITTEASPVVATPLGTISFIEMGARERAKFILDNGTFREVMGNEYHSFSPWLVPQGVVPQTDDGCVVAKGTIDGKSSVVIGIDGTFQGGAIGEISGAKMATALELALEDAKAGNPTQVVLLFETGGVRLQEANLGLAAIADIHAGIIALRQYVPVTCVIAGTVGCFGGMSIAAGLCSKLIVTKEARLGLNGPQVIEQEAGIEEYDSRNRPFIWSFTGGEARFSTEFADVFAEDDAEQILSEVTRIINQPLPTVARCEQVEHFLSVFAEMNKEEQATPELVRHYFAKGESNE
;
A
#
# COMPACT_ATOMS: atom_id res chain seq x y z
N MET A 1 9.00 -18.62 16.77
CA MET A 1 9.34 -17.19 16.64
C MET A 1 10.20 -16.82 17.82
N GLU A 2 11.37 -16.23 17.54
CA GLU A 2 12.41 -15.92 18.51
C GLU A 2 12.57 -14.40 18.62
N GLN A 3 12.77 -13.89 19.84
CA GLN A 3 13.15 -12.50 20.09
C GLN A 3 14.53 -12.49 20.70
N LEU A 4 15.47 -11.82 20.03
CA LEU A 4 16.87 -11.78 20.40
C LEU A 4 17.30 -10.34 20.64
N HIS A 5 18.21 -10.18 21.59
CA HIS A 5 18.86 -8.91 21.85
C HIS A 5 20.37 -9.09 21.81
N PHE A 6 21.05 -8.20 21.09
CA PHE A 6 22.50 -8.13 21.02
C PHE A 6 22.97 -6.72 21.32
N SER A 7 24.16 -6.60 21.91
CA SER A 7 24.78 -5.30 22.16
C SER A 7 26.26 -5.36 21.83
N TYR A 8 26.72 -4.40 21.04
CA TYR A 8 28.12 -4.23 20.64
C TYR A 8 28.61 -2.83 20.98
N GLN A 9 29.93 -2.62 21.04
CA GLN A 9 30.49 -1.28 21.21
C GLN A 9 30.43 -0.52 19.88
N GLY A 10 29.98 0.73 19.93
CA GLY A 10 30.00 1.67 18.80
C GLY A 10 30.81 2.92 19.11
N GLN A 11 30.98 3.79 18.12
CA GLN A 11 31.67 5.07 18.28
C GLN A 11 30.71 6.25 18.43
N GLN A 12 30.51 6.99 17.35
CA GLN A 12 29.63 8.14 17.27
C GLN A 12 28.27 7.70 16.74
N SER A 13 27.19 8.25 17.30
CA SER A 13 25.84 7.94 16.83
C SER A 13 25.66 8.33 15.37
N ILE A 14 24.90 7.52 14.65
CA ILE A 14 24.36 7.91 13.34
C ILE A 14 23.53 9.20 13.47
N SER A 15 23.50 10.01 12.42
CA SER A 15 22.84 11.33 12.43
C SER A 15 21.41 11.32 11.87
N LYS A 16 21.00 10.23 11.24
CA LYS A 16 19.68 10.07 10.62
C LYS A 16 19.20 8.64 10.76
N MET A 17 17.88 8.47 10.73
CA MET A 17 17.24 7.18 10.63
C MET A 17 17.42 6.61 9.21
N VAL A 18 17.62 5.30 9.13
CA VAL A 18 17.70 4.56 7.87
C VAL A 18 16.81 3.33 7.97
N ARG A 19 16.00 3.09 6.94
CA ARG A 19 15.23 1.85 6.81
C ARG A 19 15.54 1.19 5.49
N VAL A 20 15.83 -0.10 5.53
CA VAL A 20 16.06 -0.91 4.33
C VAL A 20 15.23 -2.18 4.39
N GLY A 21 14.59 -2.48 3.25
CA GLY A 21 13.72 -3.63 3.13
C GLY A 21 12.39 -3.47 3.86
N ASN A 22 11.55 -4.48 3.71
CA ASN A 22 10.30 -4.62 4.42
C ASN A 22 10.06 -6.13 4.64
N VAL A 23 9.16 -6.47 5.57
CA VAL A 23 9.02 -7.87 6.03
C VAL A 23 8.48 -8.79 4.92
N GLY A 24 7.76 -8.22 3.95
CA GLY A 24 7.19 -8.97 2.83
C GLY A 24 8.05 -9.05 1.56
N SER A 25 9.12 -8.25 1.44
CA SER A 25 9.96 -8.14 0.25
C SER A 25 11.42 -8.39 0.59
N GLY A 26 11.86 -9.61 0.27
CA GLY A 26 13.17 -10.11 0.70
C GLY A 26 13.21 -10.53 2.17
N ASP A 27 12.04 -10.70 2.79
CA ASP A 27 11.83 -11.30 4.11
C ASP A 27 12.61 -10.62 5.26
N LEU A 28 12.97 -9.33 5.10
CA LEU A 28 13.80 -8.64 6.07
C LEU A 28 13.59 -7.12 6.05
N GLU A 29 13.25 -6.59 7.21
CA GLU A 29 13.28 -5.16 7.50
C GLU A 29 14.40 -4.87 8.50
N ILE A 30 15.20 -3.84 8.18
CA ILE A 30 16.22 -3.30 9.09
C ILE A 30 15.94 -1.81 9.26
N LEU A 31 15.76 -1.39 10.50
CA LEU A 31 15.66 0.00 10.90
C LEU A 31 16.88 0.36 11.75
N LEU A 32 17.62 1.38 11.33
CA LEU A 32 18.73 1.97 12.07
C LEU A 32 18.28 3.34 12.60
N GLU A 33 18.43 3.57 13.90
CA GLU A 33 18.02 4.80 14.58
C GLU A 33 19.21 5.43 15.33
N PRO A 34 19.31 6.77 15.36
CA PRO A 34 20.24 7.46 16.26
C PRO A 34 20.04 7.02 17.71
N THR A 35 21.12 7.01 18.48
CA THR A 35 21.11 6.63 19.90
C THR A 35 21.96 7.60 20.73
N ASP A 36 21.60 7.80 21.99
CA ASP A 36 22.35 8.62 22.94
C ASP A 36 23.50 7.84 23.61
N ASN A 37 23.61 6.54 23.37
CA ASN A 37 24.63 5.69 23.95
C ASN A 37 25.78 5.40 22.96
N THR A 38 26.86 4.81 23.47
CA THR A 38 28.03 4.41 22.67
C THR A 38 27.94 2.94 22.25
N GLN A 39 26.72 2.42 22.12
CA GLN A 39 26.46 1.02 21.81
C GLN A 39 25.71 0.87 20.49
N ILE A 40 25.84 -0.32 19.92
CA ILE A 40 24.98 -0.81 18.85
C ILE A 40 24.03 -1.79 19.52
N ASP A 41 22.81 -1.35 19.81
CA ASP A 41 21.80 -2.15 20.48
C ASP A 41 20.82 -2.70 19.44
N ILE A 42 20.67 -4.01 19.41
CA ILE A 42 19.97 -4.72 18.34
C ILE A 42 18.82 -5.50 18.93
N ASP A 43 17.60 -5.10 18.60
CA ASP A 43 16.37 -5.83 18.89
C ASP A 43 15.93 -6.56 17.62
N LEU A 44 15.84 -7.88 17.71
CA LEU A 44 15.57 -8.75 16.56
C LEU A 44 14.38 -9.67 16.83
N ILE A 45 13.42 -9.67 15.92
CA ILE A 45 12.33 -10.63 15.87
C ILE A 45 12.52 -11.50 14.63
N THR A 46 12.56 -12.83 14.79
CA THR A 46 12.66 -13.77 13.66
C THR A 46 11.58 -14.85 13.70
N SER A 47 11.03 -15.17 12.53
CA SER A 47 10.11 -16.31 12.36
C SER A 47 10.81 -17.67 12.50
N VAL A 48 12.15 -17.71 12.47
CA VAL A 48 12.94 -18.96 12.45
C VAL A 48 13.66 -19.18 13.77
N ASP A 49 13.32 -20.27 14.46
CA ASP A 49 13.89 -20.59 15.78
C ASP A 49 15.35 -21.08 15.71
N ASN A 50 16.08 -20.90 16.82
CA ASN A 50 17.46 -21.34 17.03
C ASN A 50 18.46 -20.68 16.07
N ARG A 51 18.21 -19.41 15.70
CA ARG A 51 19.08 -18.66 14.77
C ARG A 51 20.08 -17.76 15.46
N GLN A 52 20.07 -17.67 16.79
CA GLN A 52 21.01 -16.84 17.55
C GLN A 52 22.49 -17.01 17.12
N PRO A 53 23.05 -18.22 16.95
CA PRO A 53 24.46 -18.36 16.54
C PRO A 53 24.74 -17.80 15.14
N LEU A 54 23.78 -17.91 14.22
CA LEU A 54 23.92 -17.34 12.87
C LEU A 54 23.93 -15.81 12.94
N TRP A 55 22.97 -15.23 13.64
CA TRP A 55 22.86 -13.78 13.80
C TRP A 55 24.10 -13.20 14.47
N GLN A 56 24.57 -13.84 15.54
CA GLN A 56 25.82 -13.46 16.21
C GLN A 56 27.00 -13.45 15.23
N ALA A 57 27.18 -14.51 14.43
CA ALA A 57 28.28 -14.59 13.47
C ALA A 57 28.19 -13.52 12.35
N ILE A 58 26.97 -13.14 11.94
CA ILE A 58 26.74 -12.07 10.96
C ILE A 58 27.13 -10.72 11.56
N PHE A 59 26.66 -10.41 12.77
CA PHE A 59 26.96 -9.15 13.45
C PHE A 59 28.45 -9.02 13.79
N GLU A 60 29.09 -10.08 14.27
CA GLU A 60 30.55 -10.09 14.52
C GLU A 60 31.39 -9.86 13.25
N ARG A 61 30.85 -10.21 12.07
CA ARG A 61 31.52 -9.96 10.79
C ARG A 61 31.27 -8.54 10.28
N GLN A 62 30.08 -7.99 10.55
CA GLN A 62 29.66 -6.71 9.98
C GLN A 62 30.03 -5.52 10.85
N PHE A 63 29.98 -5.67 12.18
CA PHE A 63 30.30 -4.61 13.12
C PHE A 63 31.74 -4.76 13.59
N ASP A 64 32.50 -3.69 13.39
CA ASP A 64 33.87 -3.57 13.83
C ASP A 64 34.04 -2.40 14.82
N ALA A 65 35.26 -2.18 15.30
CA ALA A 65 35.57 -1.12 16.24
C ALA A 65 35.35 0.31 15.70
N GLN A 66 35.08 0.49 14.41
CA GLN A 66 34.80 1.78 13.76
C GLN A 66 33.31 2.00 13.50
N THR A 67 32.47 1.00 13.76
CA THR A 67 31.03 1.10 13.47
C THR A 67 30.37 2.17 14.36
N ALA A 68 29.50 2.97 13.74
CA ALA A 68 28.72 4.00 14.44
C ALA A 68 27.81 3.37 15.50
N SER A 69 27.57 4.07 16.61
CA SER A 69 26.53 3.66 17.56
C SER A 69 25.14 3.91 16.96
N MET A 70 24.21 3.01 17.25
CA MET A 70 22.84 3.06 16.72
C MET A 70 21.95 2.09 17.48
N LYS A 71 20.64 2.37 17.50
CA LYS A 71 19.66 1.33 17.77
C LYS A 71 19.29 0.65 16.45
N VAL A 72 19.23 -0.67 16.45
CA VAL A 72 18.90 -1.50 15.29
C VAL A 72 17.66 -2.30 15.63
N THR A 73 16.60 -2.15 14.84
CA THR A 73 15.42 -3.04 14.89
C THR A 73 15.40 -3.89 13.64
N ILE A 74 15.34 -5.22 13.81
CA ILE A 74 15.33 -6.19 12.72
C ILE A 74 14.07 -7.04 12.82
N ASN A 75 13.26 -7.00 11.78
CA ASN A 75 12.11 -7.89 11.61
C ASN A 75 12.41 -8.88 10.47
N ASP A 76 12.70 -10.13 10.82
CA ASP A 76 13.16 -11.19 9.93
C ASP A 76 12.07 -12.25 9.72
N PHE A 77 11.58 -12.37 8.49
CA PHE A 77 10.62 -13.38 8.07
C PHE A 77 11.28 -14.60 7.42
N GLY A 78 12.50 -14.93 7.85
CA GLY A 78 13.23 -16.12 7.39
C GLY A 78 14.16 -15.83 6.22
N ALA A 79 14.71 -14.62 6.17
CA ALA A 79 15.70 -14.22 5.19
C ALA A 79 16.92 -15.14 5.19
N THR A 80 17.44 -15.41 4.00
CA THR A 80 18.66 -16.21 3.87
C THR A 80 19.88 -15.43 4.38
N PRO A 81 20.96 -16.11 4.83
CA PRO A 81 22.17 -15.43 5.31
C PRO A 81 22.76 -14.41 4.31
N GLY A 82 22.66 -14.69 3.01
CA GLY A 82 23.11 -13.77 1.96
C GLY A 82 22.25 -12.50 1.87
N VAL A 83 20.93 -12.63 2.03
CA VAL A 83 20.01 -11.48 2.04
C VAL A 83 20.23 -10.62 3.28
N ILE A 84 20.40 -11.26 4.45
CA ILE A 84 20.70 -10.56 5.70
C ILE A 84 21.96 -9.70 5.56
N GLY A 85 23.06 -10.31 5.12
CA GLY A 85 24.32 -9.59 4.94
C GLY A 85 24.22 -8.44 3.95
N LEU A 86 23.57 -8.66 2.80
CA LEU A 86 23.37 -7.62 1.78
C LEU A 86 22.56 -6.43 2.32
N ARG A 87 21.43 -6.69 3.00
CA ARG A 87 20.55 -5.66 3.54
C ARG A 87 21.21 -4.85 4.64
N LEU A 88 22.01 -5.49 5.49
CA LEU A 88 22.76 -4.82 6.54
C LEU A 88 23.84 -3.89 5.95
N ILE A 89 24.55 -4.34 4.90
CA ILE A 89 25.51 -3.49 4.17
C ILE A 89 24.78 -2.29 3.55
N GLN A 90 23.66 -2.52 2.85
CA GLN A 90 22.85 -1.44 2.27
C GLN A 90 22.41 -0.41 3.31
N ALA A 91 21.94 -0.87 4.48
CA ALA A 91 21.51 0.01 5.56
C ALA A 91 22.68 0.85 6.11
N LEU A 92 23.85 0.23 6.30
CA LEU A 92 25.04 0.93 6.77
C LEU A 92 25.57 1.94 5.74
N GLU A 93 25.56 1.62 4.45
CA GLU A 93 25.96 2.55 3.38
C GLU A 93 25.05 3.78 3.32
N GLN A 94 23.73 3.59 3.49
CA GLN A 94 22.74 4.66 3.48
C GLN A 94 22.86 5.63 4.67
N ILE A 95 23.55 5.27 5.75
CA ILE A 95 23.89 6.22 6.83
C ILE A 95 24.74 7.36 6.27
N THR A 96 25.67 7.04 5.37
CA THR A 96 26.69 7.99 4.88
C THR A 96 26.32 8.66 3.56
N THR A 97 25.44 8.04 2.77
CA THR A 97 25.02 8.54 1.46
C THR A 97 23.65 9.21 1.53
N GLU A 98 23.42 10.25 0.71
CA GLU A 98 22.06 10.73 0.45
C GLU A 98 21.32 9.69 -0.42
N ALA A 99 20.00 9.56 -0.24
CA ALA A 99 19.21 8.51 -0.88
C ALA A 99 19.40 8.51 -2.41
N SER A 100 19.66 7.34 -2.99
CA SER A 100 19.78 7.17 -4.43
C SER A 100 18.46 7.51 -5.15
N PRO A 101 18.50 8.18 -6.30
CA PRO A 101 17.31 8.43 -7.11
C PRO A 101 16.72 7.13 -7.66
N VAL A 102 15.41 7.13 -7.89
CA VAL A 102 14.70 6.04 -8.57
C VAL A 102 15.35 5.81 -9.93
N VAL A 103 15.75 4.57 -10.21
CA VAL A 103 16.45 4.22 -11.46
C VAL A 103 15.41 4.12 -12.57
N ALA A 104 15.53 4.99 -13.58
CA ALA A 104 14.74 4.89 -14.80
C ALA A 104 15.00 3.54 -15.49
N THR A 105 13.94 2.92 -16.03
CA THR A 105 14.08 1.67 -16.77
C THR A 105 14.92 1.90 -18.04
N PRO A 106 15.45 0.84 -18.68
CA PRO A 106 16.16 0.96 -19.97
C PRO A 106 15.34 1.63 -21.09
N LEU A 107 14.01 1.75 -20.90
CA LEU A 107 13.06 2.37 -21.82
C LEU A 107 12.81 3.87 -21.54
N GLY A 108 13.43 4.44 -20.50
CA GLY A 108 13.30 5.85 -20.14
C GLY A 108 12.09 6.19 -19.27
N THR A 109 11.17 5.24 -19.05
CA THR A 109 10.03 5.41 -18.13
C THR A 109 10.37 4.89 -16.74
N ILE A 110 9.71 5.44 -15.72
CA ILE A 110 9.84 5.00 -14.34
C ILE A 110 8.62 4.14 -14.01
N SER A 111 8.81 2.83 -13.79
CA SER A 111 7.71 1.94 -13.40
C SER A 111 7.18 2.35 -12.02
N PHE A 112 5.87 2.57 -11.94
CA PHE A 112 5.19 2.86 -10.68
C PHE A 112 4.90 1.58 -9.90
N ILE A 113 4.71 0.46 -10.60
CA ILE A 113 4.46 -0.86 -9.98
C ILE A 113 5.68 -1.32 -9.18
N GLU A 114 6.89 -1.12 -9.70
CA GLU A 114 8.14 -1.53 -9.05
C GLU A 114 8.51 -0.68 -7.81
N MET A 115 7.84 0.46 -7.60
CA MET A 115 8.01 1.28 -6.39
C MET A 115 7.24 0.70 -5.21
N GLY A 116 7.84 0.76 -4.01
CA GLY A 116 7.13 0.53 -2.75
C GLY A 116 6.17 1.67 -2.40
N ALA A 117 5.25 1.46 -1.45
CA ALA A 117 4.24 2.44 -1.05
C ALA A 117 4.83 3.82 -0.69
N ARG A 118 5.97 3.81 0.00
CA ARG A 118 6.71 5.02 0.42
C ARG A 118 7.31 5.78 -0.75
N GLU A 119 7.87 5.04 -1.72
CA GLU A 119 8.47 5.61 -2.93
C GLU A 119 7.39 6.21 -3.82
N ARG A 120 6.26 5.50 -4.00
CA ARG A 120 5.09 6.02 -4.72
C ARG A 120 4.55 7.30 -4.07
N ALA A 121 4.41 7.33 -2.74
CA ALA A 121 3.95 8.52 -2.02
C ALA A 121 4.92 9.70 -2.18
N LYS A 122 6.24 9.44 -2.09
CA LYS A 122 7.28 10.45 -2.32
C LYS A 122 7.30 10.95 -3.77
N PHE A 123 7.04 10.09 -4.75
CA PHE A 123 7.01 10.43 -6.16
C PHE A 123 5.80 11.31 -6.51
N ILE A 124 4.64 11.03 -5.91
CA ILE A 124 3.41 11.79 -6.17
C ILE A 124 3.45 13.20 -5.58
N LEU A 125 4.13 13.37 -4.43
CA LEU A 125 4.28 14.67 -3.79
C LEU A 125 5.35 15.52 -4.48
N ASP A 126 5.15 16.84 -4.50
CA ASP A 126 6.11 17.79 -5.04
C ASP A 126 7.48 17.63 -4.34
N ASN A 127 8.55 17.73 -5.13
CA ASN A 127 9.90 17.50 -4.65
C ASN A 127 10.24 18.37 -3.43
N GLY A 128 10.80 17.75 -2.39
CA GLY A 128 11.17 18.42 -1.14
C GLY A 128 10.03 18.67 -0.16
N THR A 129 8.78 18.26 -0.48
CA THR A 129 7.62 18.48 0.41
C THR A 129 7.19 17.26 1.21
N PHE A 130 7.66 16.07 0.83
CA PHE A 130 7.36 14.81 1.51
C PHE A 130 7.70 14.88 3.00
N ARG A 131 6.68 14.68 3.83
CA ARG A 131 6.80 14.51 5.27
C ARG A 131 5.91 13.36 5.72
N GLU A 132 6.52 12.27 6.13
CA GLU A 132 5.78 11.15 6.70
C GLU A 132 5.12 11.53 8.04
N VAL A 133 3.92 10.99 8.27
CA VAL A 133 3.15 11.12 9.51
C VAL A 133 3.05 9.73 10.13
N MET A 134 3.35 9.62 11.43
CA MET A 134 3.44 8.33 12.13
C MET A 134 4.37 7.37 11.37
N GLY A 135 5.59 7.87 11.08
CA GLY A 135 6.64 7.13 10.40
C GLY A 135 7.30 6.07 11.27
N ASN A 136 8.42 5.52 10.77
CA ASN A 136 9.08 4.37 11.40
C ASN A 136 9.57 4.69 12.83
N GLU A 137 9.83 5.96 13.14
CA GLU A 137 10.25 6.44 14.47
C GLU A 137 9.23 6.17 15.58
N TYR A 138 7.97 5.93 15.23
CA TYR A 138 6.91 5.64 16.19
C TYR A 138 6.73 4.15 16.47
N HIS A 139 7.41 3.26 15.73
CA HIS A 139 7.29 1.80 15.86
C HIS A 139 5.81 1.34 15.94
N SER A 140 4.97 1.93 15.10
CA SER A 140 3.52 1.70 15.09
C SER A 140 3.18 0.40 14.36
N PHE A 141 3.73 -0.72 14.84
CA PHE A 141 3.41 -2.04 14.34
C PHE A 141 2.20 -2.64 15.05
N SER A 142 1.54 -3.61 14.43
CA SER A 142 0.39 -4.28 15.03
C SER A 142 0.75 -5.05 16.32
N PRO A 143 0.06 -4.78 17.44
CA PRO A 143 0.29 -5.49 18.70
C PRO A 143 -0.22 -6.94 18.66
N TRP A 144 -0.95 -7.33 17.62
CA TRP A 144 -1.63 -8.63 17.51
C TRP A 144 -0.82 -9.69 16.76
N LEU A 145 0.17 -9.28 15.96
CA LEU A 145 0.91 -10.19 15.08
C LEU A 145 1.92 -11.06 15.85
N VAL A 146 2.74 -10.43 16.70
CA VAL A 146 3.76 -11.13 17.50
C VAL A 146 3.14 -12.23 18.37
N PRO A 147 2.04 -12.00 19.13
CA PRO A 147 1.38 -13.07 19.89
C PRO A 147 0.92 -14.28 19.05
N GLN A 148 0.70 -14.09 17.75
CA GLN A 148 0.26 -15.14 16.81
C GLN A 148 1.43 -15.76 16.04
N GLY A 149 2.68 -15.39 16.35
CA GLY A 149 3.86 -15.90 15.65
C GLY A 149 4.08 -15.29 14.26
N VAL A 150 3.47 -14.13 13.99
CA VAL A 150 3.67 -13.38 12.74
C VAL A 150 4.63 -12.24 12.99
N VAL A 151 5.63 -12.12 12.12
CA VAL A 151 6.64 -11.05 12.19
C VAL A 151 5.98 -9.72 11.82
N PRO A 152 6.05 -8.70 12.69
CA PRO A 152 5.45 -7.39 12.44
C PRO A 152 6.33 -6.54 11.53
N GLN A 153 5.76 -5.53 10.86
CA GLN A 153 6.49 -4.49 10.15
C GLN A 153 6.33 -3.14 10.88
N THR A 154 7.39 -2.35 10.99
CA THR A 154 7.45 -1.14 11.83
C THR A 154 6.33 -0.13 11.57
N ASP A 155 5.89 0.04 10.32
CA ASP A 155 4.84 0.98 9.92
C ASP A 155 3.44 0.33 9.71
N ASP A 156 3.31 -0.94 10.11
CA ASP A 156 2.16 -1.82 9.92
C ASP A 156 1.69 -1.99 8.46
N GLY A 157 2.56 -1.68 7.48
CA GLY A 157 2.24 -1.76 6.05
C GLY A 157 1.40 -0.59 5.54
N CYS A 158 1.37 0.54 6.25
CA CYS A 158 0.64 1.74 5.86
C CYS A 158 1.53 2.98 5.93
N VAL A 159 1.66 3.69 4.80
CA VAL A 159 2.38 4.95 4.69
C VAL A 159 1.38 6.09 4.63
N VAL A 160 1.55 7.09 5.50
CA VAL A 160 0.80 8.35 5.43
C VAL A 160 1.82 9.47 5.28
N ALA A 161 1.75 10.22 4.18
CA ALA A 161 2.69 11.29 3.90
C ALA A 161 1.95 12.59 3.56
N LYS A 162 2.30 13.68 4.25
CA LYS A 162 1.90 15.04 3.90
C LYS A 162 2.91 15.67 2.95
N GLY A 163 2.46 16.62 2.15
CA GLY A 163 3.29 17.43 1.27
C GLY A 163 2.41 18.36 0.43
N THR A 164 2.85 18.66 -0.78
CA THR A 164 2.00 19.32 -1.77
C THR A 164 1.91 18.53 -3.07
N ILE A 165 0.84 18.75 -3.85
CA ILE A 165 0.74 18.29 -5.24
C ILE A 165 0.31 19.52 -6.04
N ASP A 166 1.13 19.94 -7.00
CA ASP A 166 0.89 21.19 -7.76
C ASP A 166 0.68 22.39 -6.82
N GLY A 167 1.48 22.44 -5.75
CA GLY A 167 1.45 23.49 -4.72
C GLY A 167 0.25 23.45 -3.76
N LYS A 168 -0.71 22.52 -3.91
CA LYS A 168 -1.84 22.36 -2.99
C LYS A 168 -1.48 21.43 -1.83
N SER A 169 -1.91 21.76 -0.61
CA SER A 169 -1.78 20.87 0.56
C SER A 169 -2.37 19.51 0.24
N SER A 170 -1.59 18.45 0.47
CA SER A 170 -1.97 17.10 0.08
C SER A 170 -1.53 16.07 1.14
N VAL A 171 -2.29 14.98 1.23
CA VAL A 171 -1.89 13.77 1.93
C VAL A 171 -2.01 12.58 0.97
N VAL A 172 -0.94 11.79 0.90
CA VAL A 172 -0.88 10.52 0.17
C VAL A 172 -0.88 9.39 1.18
N ILE A 173 -1.81 8.45 1.02
CA ILE A 173 -1.98 7.29 1.91
C ILE A 173 -1.73 6.04 1.07
N GLY A 174 -0.65 5.32 1.33
CA GLY A 174 -0.26 4.14 0.55
C GLY A 174 -0.22 2.87 1.38
N ILE A 175 -0.72 1.78 0.81
CA ILE A 175 -0.67 0.45 1.41
C ILE A 175 0.52 -0.31 0.83
N ASP A 176 1.32 -0.92 1.70
CA ASP A 176 2.44 -1.78 1.29
C ASP A 176 1.94 -3.19 0.99
N GLY A 177 1.71 -3.47 -0.30
CA GLY A 177 1.19 -4.75 -0.76
C GLY A 177 2.09 -5.96 -0.46
N THR A 178 3.39 -5.75 -0.17
CA THR A 178 4.28 -6.88 0.14
C THR A 178 4.05 -7.36 1.58
N PHE A 179 3.65 -6.48 2.51
CA PHE A 179 3.41 -6.85 3.90
C PHE A 179 2.02 -7.45 4.09
N GLN A 180 1.95 -8.76 4.36
CA GLN A 180 0.69 -9.49 4.57
C GLN A 180 -0.32 -9.27 3.41
N GLY A 181 0.16 -9.13 2.17
CA GLY A 181 -0.70 -8.84 1.01
C GLY A 181 -1.39 -7.48 1.08
N GLY A 182 -0.83 -6.52 1.83
CA GLY A 182 -1.44 -5.22 2.10
C GLY A 182 -2.72 -5.29 2.91
N ALA A 183 -2.90 -6.36 3.69
CA ALA A 183 -4.12 -6.54 4.46
C ALA A 183 -4.19 -5.55 5.64
N ILE A 184 -5.37 -4.97 5.84
CA ILE A 184 -5.64 -3.91 6.83
C ILE A 184 -5.90 -4.52 8.21
N GLY A 185 -5.06 -4.13 9.17
CA GLY A 185 -5.22 -4.39 10.60
C GLY A 185 -5.71 -3.15 11.35
N GLU A 186 -5.67 -3.20 12.68
CA GLU A 186 -6.06 -2.08 13.55
C GLU A 186 -5.21 -0.84 13.29
N ILE A 187 -3.88 -0.97 13.34
CA ILE A 187 -2.97 0.18 13.28
C ILE A 187 -2.90 0.77 11.87
N SER A 188 -2.70 -0.06 10.86
CA SER A 188 -2.74 0.35 9.45
C SER A 188 -4.06 1.03 9.10
N GLY A 189 -5.20 0.45 9.51
CA GLY A 189 -6.52 1.04 9.28
C GLY A 189 -6.73 2.35 10.03
N ALA A 190 -6.36 2.43 11.30
CA ALA A 190 -6.46 3.65 12.11
C ALA A 190 -5.61 4.80 11.54
N LYS A 191 -4.41 4.52 11.03
CA LYS A 191 -3.57 5.51 10.33
C LYS A 191 -4.30 6.11 9.13
N MET A 192 -4.94 5.27 8.30
CA MET A 192 -5.69 5.74 7.13
C MET A 192 -6.94 6.53 7.53
N ALA A 193 -7.74 6.00 8.46
CA ALA A 193 -8.96 6.65 8.93
C ALA A 193 -8.66 8.03 9.56
N THR A 194 -7.64 8.11 10.43
CA THR A 194 -7.21 9.36 11.06
C THR A 194 -6.73 10.38 10.02
N ALA A 195 -5.99 9.95 9.00
CA ALA A 195 -5.53 10.84 7.95
C ALA A 195 -6.70 11.43 7.12
N LEU A 196 -7.72 10.63 6.84
CA LEU A 196 -8.95 11.08 6.18
C LEU A 196 -9.75 12.03 7.07
N GLU A 197 -9.86 11.74 8.36
CA GLU A 197 -10.55 12.60 9.34
C GLU A 197 -9.86 13.97 9.45
N LEU A 198 -8.53 14.02 9.57
CA LEU A 198 -7.78 15.28 9.61
C LEU A 198 -7.93 16.07 8.29
N ALA A 199 -7.95 15.40 7.14
CA ALA A 199 -8.21 16.07 5.86
C ALA A 199 -9.64 16.63 5.78
N LEU A 200 -10.61 15.96 6.39
CA LEU A 200 -11.99 16.44 6.50
C LEU A 200 -12.10 17.66 7.41
N GLU A 201 -11.38 17.67 8.53
CA GLU A 201 -11.29 18.83 9.42
C GLU A 201 -10.68 20.04 8.69
N ASP A 202 -9.56 19.83 8.00
CA ASP A 202 -8.89 20.83 7.16
C ASP A 202 -9.87 21.42 6.13
N ALA A 203 -10.62 20.57 5.43
CA ALA A 203 -11.62 20.99 4.44
C ALA A 203 -12.78 21.78 5.05
N LYS A 204 -13.34 21.33 6.18
CA LYS A 204 -14.40 22.06 6.91
C LYS A 204 -13.94 23.41 7.43
N ALA A 205 -12.65 23.54 7.77
CA ALA A 205 -12.03 24.80 8.18
C ALA A 205 -11.74 25.76 7.01
N GLY A 206 -12.01 25.36 5.76
CA GLY A 206 -11.75 26.15 4.57
C GLY A 206 -10.33 26.07 4.03
N ASN A 207 -9.51 25.12 4.53
CA ASN A 207 -8.13 24.89 4.12
C ASN A 207 -7.97 23.46 3.58
N PRO A 208 -8.64 23.10 2.46
CA PRO A 208 -8.73 21.71 2.02
C PRO A 208 -7.37 21.06 1.75
N THR A 209 -7.17 19.88 2.34
CA THR A 209 -6.04 18.98 2.03
C THR A 209 -6.52 17.94 1.01
N GLN A 210 -5.85 17.85 -0.15
CA GLN A 210 -6.15 16.87 -1.19
C GLN A 210 -5.77 15.46 -0.74
N VAL A 211 -6.50 14.44 -1.18
CA VAL A 211 -6.25 13.05 -0.77
C VAL A 211 -6.01 12.15 -1.98
N VAL A 212 -4.88 11.45 -1.94
CA VAL A 212 -4.55 10.38 -2.89
C VAL A 212 -4.34 9.07 -2.11
N LEU A 213 -5.07 8.05 -2.51
CA LEU A 213 -5.01 6.71 -1.93
C LEU A 213 -4.29 5.77 -2.90
N LEU A 214 -3.27 5.06 -2.43
CA LEU A 214 -2.52 4.08 -3.23
C LEU A 214 -2.83 2.68 -2.68
N PHE A 215 -3.71 1.97 -3.38
CA PHE A 215 -4.23 0.69 -2.91
C PHE A 215 -3.49 -0.48 -3.55
N GLU A 216 -2.81 -1.25 -2.70
CA GLU A 216 -2.31 -2.61 -2.95
C GLU A 216 -2.75 -3.47 -1.78
N THR A 217 -3.91 -4.12 -1.87
CA THR A 217 -4.52 -4.74 -0.69
C THR A 217 -5.40 -5.93 -1.00
N GLY A 218 -5.22 -6.99 -0.22
CA GLY A 218 -6.12 -8.15 -0.15
C GLY A 218 -7.39 -7.91 0.68
N GLY A 219 -7.55 -6.76 1.34
CA GLY A 219 -8.68 -6.45 2.20
C GLY A 219 -8.36 -6.56 3.69
N VAL A 220 -9.21 -7.23 4.46
CA VAL A 220 -9.05 -7.35 5.92
C VAL A 220 -7.92 -8.32 6.27
N ARG A 221 -7.07 -7.96 7.23
CA ARG A 221 -6.06 -8.85 7.80
C ARG A 221 -6.71 -9.86 8.73
N LEU A 222 -6.75 -11.13 8.34
CA LEU A 222 -7.49 -12.18 9.07
C LEU A 222 -6.98 -12.41 10.50
N GLN A 223 -5.70 -12.14 10.77
CA GLN A 223 -5.09 -12.18 12.11
C GLN A 223 -5.68 -11.12 13.06
N GLU A 224 -6.31 -10.08 12.51
CA GLU A 224 -6.93 -8.98 13.26
C GLU A 224 -8.43 -8.80 12.94
N ALA A 225 -8.96 -9.57 11.98
CA ALA A 225 -10.34 -9.70 11.53
C ALA A 225 -11.25 -8.50 11.87
N ASN A 226 -11.94 -8.55 13.00
CA ASN A 226 -12.93 -7.55 13.40
C ASN A 226 -12.34 -6.14 13.56
N LEU A 227 -11.09 -6.02 14.04
CA LEU A 227 -10.43 -4.71 14.20
C LEU A 227 -10.11 -4.11 12.83
N GLY A 228 -9.57 -4.92 11.92
CA GLY A 228 -9.35 -4.50 10.53
C GLY A 228 -10.65 -4.13 9.83
N LEU A 229 -11.72 -4.91 10.02
CA LEU A 229 -13.04 -4.63 9.44
C LEU A 229 -13.64 -3.32 9.99
N ALA A 230 -13.55 -3.09 11.30
CA ALA A 230 -14.01 -1.84 11.92
C ALA A 230 -13.24 -0.64 11.36
N ALA A 231 -11.91 -0.73 11.25
CA ALA A 231 -11.10 0.33 10.69
C ALA A 231 -11.42 0.60 9.20
N ILE A 232 -11.73 -0.43 8.41
CA ILE A 232 -12.22 -0.26 7.03
C ILE A 232 -13.55 0.51 7.00
N ALA A 233 -14.47 0.26 7.93
CA ALA A 233 -15.72 1.02 8.02
C ALA A 233 -15.47 2.51 8.32
N ASP A 234 -14.49 2.83 9.18
CA ASP A 234 -14.08 4.21 9.45
C ASP A 234 -13.44 4.85 8.20
N ILE A 235 -12.64 4.11 7.43
CA ILE A 235 -12.11 4.55 6.14
C ILE A 235 -13.26 4.86 5.15
N HIS A 236 -14.28 4.00 5.06
CA HIS A 236 -15.44 4.24 4.20
C HIS A 236 -16.17 5.53 4.59
N ALA A 237 -16.43 5.72 5.89
CA ALA A 237 -17.08 6.91 6.41
C ALA A 237 -16.25 8.18 6.10
N GLY A 238 -14.93 8.11 6.30
CA GLY A 238 -14.00 9.19 5.97
C GLY A 238 -14.02 9.58 4.50
N ILE A 239 -13.98 8.60 3.59
CA ILE A 239 -14.03 8.84 2.12
C ILE A 239 -15.36 9.51 1.73
N ILE A 240 -16.49 8.99 2.21
CA ILE A 240 -17.83 9.54 1.88
C ILE A 240 -17.98 10.97 2.40
N ALA A 241 -17.51 11.26 3.60
CA ALA A 241 -17.60 12.59 4.17
C ALA A 241 -16.67 13.59 3.45
N LEU A 242 -15.45 13.17 3.13
CA LEU A 242 -14.42 14.04 2.54
C LEU A 242 -14.69 14.37 1.07
N ARG A 243 -15.22 13.41 0.29
CA ARG A 243 -15.44 13.59 -1.15
C ARG A 243 -16.43 14.70 -1.52
N GLN A 244 -17.16 15.23 -0.54
CA GLN A 244 -18.05 16.39 -0.68
C GLN A 244 -17.27 17.71 -0.76
N TYR A 245 -16.00 17.72 -0.35
CA TYR A 245 -15.16 18.92 -0.28
C TYR A 245 -13.98 18.88 -1.26
N VAL A 246 -13.35 17.71 -1.42
CA VAL A 246 -12.19 17.50 -2.30
C VAL A 246 -12.30 16.16 -3.03
N PRO A 247 -11.73 16.01 -4.24
CA PRO A 247 -11.73 14.71 -4.90
C PRO A 247 -10.87 13.73 -4.10
N VAL A 248 -11.45 12.60 -3.71
CA VAL A 248 -10.68 11.47 -3.17
C VAL A 248 -10.25 10.61 -4.35
N THR A 249 -8.96 10.67 -4.70
CA THR A 249 -8.40 9.93 -5.83
C THR A 249 -7.79 8.64 -5.35
N CYS A 250 -8.16 7.51 -5.96
CA CYS A 250 -7.57 6.22 -5.68
C CYS A 250 -6.77 5.71 -6.89
N VAL A 251 -5.59 5.17 -6.65
CA VAL A 251 -4.73 4.52 -7.65
C VAL A 251 -4.56 3.05 -7.25
N ILE A 252 -4.89 2.15 -8.17
CA ILE A 252 -4.61 0.72 -8.05
C ILE A 252 -3.69 0.37 -9.23
N ALA A 253 -2.42 0.05 -8.96
CA ALA A 253 -1.43 -0.09 -10.02
C ALA A 253 -0.82 -1.49 -10.10
N GLY A 254 -0.66 -2.15 -8.97
CA GLY A 254 0.21 -3.31 -8.83
C GLY A 254 -0.53 -4.63 -8.87
N THR A 255 0.29 -5.67 -8.76
CA THR A 255 -0.10 -7.06 -8.98
C THR A 255 -0.88 -7.66 -7.81
N VAL A 256 -0.93 -7.02 -6.64
CA VAL A 256 -1.85 -7.40 -5.56
C VAL A 256 -3.26 -6.96 -5.94
N GLY A 257 -3.42 -5.72 -6.41
CA GLY A 257 -4.72 -5.13 -6.74
C GLY A 257 -5.46 -4.65 -5.50
N CYS A 258 -6.78 -4.62 -5.55
CA CYS A 258 -7.62 -4.14 -4.46
C CYS A 258 -8.83 -5.07 -4.27
N PHE A 259 -8.87 -5.75 -3.12
CA PHE A 259 -9.90 -6.72 -2.77
C PHE A 259 -10.56 -6.44 -1.41
N GLY A 260 -11.62 -7.17 -1.12
CA GLY A 260 -12.35 -7.14 0.15
C GLY A 260 -13.00 -5.80 0.43
N GLY A 261 -13.04 -5.41 1.71
CA GLY A 261 -13.62 -4.13 2.12
C GLY A 261 -12.93 -2.90 1.50
N MET A 262 -11.67 -3.02 1.08
CA MET A 262 -10.97 -1.90 0.43
C MET A 262 -11.37 -1.72 -1.04
N SER A 263 -11.87 -2.76 -1.73
CA SER A 263 -12.44 -2.58 -3.06
C SER A 263 -13.78 -1.82 -3.02
N ILE A 264 -14.52 -1.96 -1.92
CA ILE A 264 -15.68 -1.10 -1.63
C ILE A 264 -15.21 0.34 -1.41
N ALA A 265 -14.13 0.55 -0.65
CA ALA A 265 -13.53 1.88 -0.46
C ALA A 265 -13.12 2.52 -1.80
N ALA A 266 -12.54 1.74 -2.72
CA ALA A 266 -12.23 2.20 -4.08
C ALA A 266 -13.49 2.62 -4.85
N GLY A 267 -14.59 1.87 -4.71
CA GLY A 267 -15.89 2.22 -5.28
C GLY A 267 -16.53 3.50 -4.69
N LEU A 268 -16.15 3.88 -3.46
CA LEU A 268 -16.60 5.11 -2.80
C LEU A 268 -15.78 6.35 -3.20
N CYS A 269 -14.58 6.17 -3.75
CA CYS A 269 -13.70 7.26 -4.17
C CYS A 269 -14.30 8.07 -5.33
N SER A 270 -13.92 9.35 -5.41
CA SER A 270 -14.39 10.26 -6.47
C SER A 270 -13.86 9.85 -7.85
N LYS A 271 -12.59 9.42 -7.89
CA LYS A 271 -11.90 8.97 -9.10
C LYS A 271 -11.01 7.76 -8.82
N LEU A 272 -10.98 6.85 -9.78
CA LEU A 272 -10.20 5.62 -9.73
C LEU A 272 -9.29 5.52 -10.97
N ILE A 273 -7.99 5.50 -10.73
CA ILE A 273 -6.95 5.22 -11.73
C ILE A 273 -6.55 3.76 -11.59
N VAL A 274 -6.57 3.02 -12.70
CA VAL A 274 -6.15 1.62 -12.76
C VAL A 274 -5.11 1.42 -13.85
N THR A 275 -4.17 0.52 -13.62
CA THR A 275 -3.23 0.06 -14.66
C THR A 275 -3.69 -1.26 -15.26
N LYS A 276 -2.96 -1.76 -16.26
CA LYS A 276 -3.17 -3.09 -16.84
C LYS A 276 -3.04 -4.24 -15.84
N GLU A 277 -2.05 -4.18 -14.95
CA GLU A 277 -1.78 -5.24 -13.97
C GLU A 277 -2.73 -5.21 -12.76
N ALA A 278 -3.39 -4.06 -12.55
CA ALA A 278 -4.34 -3.89 -11.47
C ALA A 278 -5.50 -4.89 -11.56
N ARG A 279 -6.03 -5.25 -10.39
CA ARG A 279 -7.30 -5.97 -10.25
C ARG A 279 -8.15 -5.30 -9.20
N LEU A 280 -9.46 -5.31 -9.41
CA LEU A 280 -10.44 -4.80 -8.48
C LEU A 280 -11.62 -5.78 -8.39
N GLY A 281 -11.89 -6.30 -7.20
CA GLY A 281 -13.01 -7.22 -6.96
C GLY A 281 -13.36 -7.31 -5.48
N LEU A 282 -14.55 -7.80 -5.14
CA LEU A 282 -14.91 -7.98 -3.73
C LEU A 282 -14.16 -9.17 -3.13
N ASN A 283 -14.32 -10.36 -3.70
CA ASN A 283 -13.65 -11.56 -3.25
C ASN A 283 -12.44 -11.90 -4.13
N GLY A 284 -11.37 -12.40 -3.52
CA GLY A 284 -10.23 -12.92 -4.25
C GLY A 284 -10.59 -14.21 -5.02
N PRO A 285 -9.91 -14.53 -6.13
CA PRO A 285 -10.22 -15.71 -6.95
C PRO A 285 -10.27 -17.02 -6.17
N GLN A 286 -9.33 -17.24 -5.25
CA GLN A 286 -9.27 -18.45 -4.42
C GLN A 286 -10.47 -18.58 -3.46
N VAL A 287 -10.97 -17.45 -2.94
CA VAL A 287 -12.14 -17.45 -2.04
C VAL A 287 -13.40 -17.80 -2.83
N ILE A 288 -13.56 -17.28 -4.05
CA ILE A 288 -14.69 -17.62 -4.91
C ILE A 288 -14.65 -19.11 -5.29
N GLU A 289 -13.49 -19.60 -5.73
CA GLU A 289 -13.31 -21.03 -6.08
C GLU A 289 -13.63 -21.95 -4.89
N GLN A 290 -13.17 -21.59 -3.68
CA GLN A 290 -13.38 -22.39 -2.49
C GLN A 290 -14.87 -22.49 -2.11
N GLU A 291 -15.59 -21.36 -2.18
CA GLU A 291 -16.98 -21.29 -1.70
C GLU A 291 -18.02 -21.69 -2.76
N ALA A 292 -17.74 -21.41 -4.04
CA ALA A 292 -18.68 -21.67 -5.15
C ALA A 292 -18.23 -22.81 -6.08
N GLY A 293 -16.98 -23.27 -5.97
CA GLY A 293 -16.42 -24.35 -6.78
C GLY A 293 -15.64 -23.87 -8.00
N ILE A 294 -14.75 -24.75 -8.49
CA ILE A 294 -13.88 -24.51 -9.66
C ILE A 294 -14.65 -24.25 -10.96
N GLU A 295 -15.83 -24.84 -11.12
CA GLU A 295 -16.67 -24.65 -12.32
C GLU A 295 -17.24 -23.22 -12.37
N GLU A 296 -17.44 -22.58 -11.21
CA GLU A 296 -17.90 -21.19 -11.12
C GLU A 296 -16.76 -20.20 -11.40
N TYR A 297 -15.58 -20.47 -10.82
CA TYR A 297 -14.44 -19.56 -10.90
C TYR A 297 -13.11 -20.30 -10.70
N ASP A 298 -12.27 -20.40 -11.75
CA ASP A 298 -10.94 -21.03 -11.66
C ASP A 298 -9.87 -19.99 -11.24
N SER A 299 -9.42 -20.08 -10.00
CA SER A 299 -8.41 -19.19 -9.41
C SER A 299 -7.03 -19.30 -10.05
N ARG A 300 -6.79 -20.30 -10.91
CA ARG A 300 -5.53 -20.49 -11.63
C ARG A 300 -5.59 -19.93 -13.05
N ASN A 301 -6.78 -19.67 -13.58
CA ASN A 301 -6.97 -19.12 -14.92
C ASN A 301 -6.79 -17.59 -14.91
N ARG A 302 -5.53 -17.13 -14.95
CA ARG A 302 -5.19 -15.70 -14.90
C ARG A 302 -5.87 -14.87 -16.00
N PRO A 303 -5.88 -15.28 -17.28
CA PRO A 303 -6.59 -14.52 -18.32
C PRO A 303 -8.08 -14.32 -18.00
N PHE A 304 -8.75 -15.35 -17.49
CA PHE A 304 -10.16 -15.27 -17.05
C PHE A 304 -10.32 -14.31 -15.85
N ILE A 305 -9.43 -14.37 -14.86
CA ILE A 305 -9.50 -13.46 -13.71
C ILE A 305 -9.39 -11.99 -14.15
N TRP A 306 -8.43 -11.69 -15.03
CA TRP A 306 -8.21 -10.32 -15.51
C TRP A 306 -9.31 -9.85 -16.47
N SER A 307 -9.95 -10.75 -17.23
CA SER A 307 -11.04 -10.35 -18.12
C SER A 307 -12.29 -9.84 -17.39
N PHE A 308 -12.48 -10.22 -16.11
CA PHE A 308 -13.54 -9.68 -15.26
C PHE A 308 -13.08 -8.56 -14.32
N THR A 309 -11.94 -8.76 -13.67
CA THR A 309 -11.52 -7.91 -12.55
C THR A 309 -10.31 -7.04 -12.86
N GLY A 310 -9.65 -7.23 -14.00
CA GLY A 310 -8.48 -6.47 -14.41
C GLY A 310 -8.79 -5.00 -14.65
N GLY A 311 -7.77 -4.13 -14.55
CA GLY A 311 -7.95 -2.69 -14.72
C GLY A 311 -8.58 -2.30 -16.06
N GLU A 312 -8.18 -2.94 -17.15
CA GLU A 312 -8.79 -2.73 -18.48
C GLU A 312 -10.28 -3.13 -18.51
N ALA A 313 -10.62 -4.27 -17.90
CA ALA A 313 -12.00 -4.72 -17.80
C ALA A 313 -12.85 -3.73 -16.99
N ARG A 314 -12.32 -3.23 -15.87
CA ARG A 314 -13.02 -2.26 -15.01
C ARG A 314 -13.15 -0.89 -15.66
N PHE A 315 -12.14 -0.44 -16.38
CA PHE A 315 -12.21 0.81 -17.14
C PHE A 315 -13.23 0.73 -18.28
N SER A 316 -13.19 -0.35 -19.08
CA SER A 316 -14.12 -0.54 -20.21
C SER A 316 -15.58 -0.72 -19.81
N THR A 317 -15.85 -0.94 -18.51
CA THR A 317 -17.20 -1.11 -17.93
C THR A 317 -17.55 0.02 -16.94
N GLU A 318 -16.85 1.15 -17.01
CA GLU A 318 -17.08 2.36 -16.20
C GLU A 318 -16.91 2.19 -14.69
N PHE A 319 -16.39 1.06 -14.23
CA PHE A 319 -16.04 0.82 -12.82
C PHE A 319 -14.66 1.40 -12.45
N ALA A 320 -13.91 1.93 -13.42
CA ALA A 320 -12.73 2.78 -13.22
C ALA A 320 -12.77 4.00 -14.15
N ASP A 321 -12.14 5.11 -13.75
CA ASP A 321 -12.23 6.39 -14.47
C ASP A 321 -11.09 6.62 -15.46
N VAL A 322 -9.90 6.09 -15.16
CA VAL A 322 -8.67 6.31 -15.92
C VAL A 322 -7.93 4.99 -16.05
N PHE A 323 -7.58 4.63 -17.28
CA PHE A 323 -6.66 3.54 -17.57
C PHE A 323 -5.29 4.14 -17.90
N ALA A 324 -4.30 3.85 -17.05
CA ALA A 324 -2.92 4.35 -17.18
C ALA A 324 -1.95 3.21 -17.49
N GLU A 325 -0.87 3.52 -18.19
CA GLU A 325 0.26 2.60 -18.32
C GLU A 325 1.06 2.56 -17.02
N ASP A 326 1.97 1.59 -16.90
CA ASP A 326 2.93 1.54 -15.79
C ASP A 326 4.05 2.60 -15.98
N ASP A 327 3.66 3.86 -15.84
CA ASP A 327 4.52 5.04 -15.91
C ASP A 327 4.16 6.00 -14.78
N ALA A 328 5.11 6.18 -13.85
CA ALA A 328 4.94 7.03 -12.68
C ALA A 328 4.64 8.50 -13.05
N GLU A 329 5.23 9.03 -14.13
CA GLU A 329 4.97 10.40 -14.58
C GLU A 329 3.55 10.54 -15.14
N GLN A 330 3.07 9.54 -15.89
CA GLN A 330 1.70 9.51 -16.38
C GLN A 330 0.70 9.47 -15.21
N ILE A 331 0.93 8.62 -14.22
CA ILE A 331 0.06 8.51 -13.04
C ILE A 331 0.04 9.83 -12.26
N LEU A 332 1.19 10.47 -12.05
CA LEU A 332 1.27 11.79 -11.41
C LEU A 332 0.51 12.85 -12.20
N SER A 333 0.64 12.87 -13.53
CA SER A 333 -0.11 13.78 -14.41
C SER A 333 -1.62 13.59 -14.25
N GLU A 334 -2.10 12.35 -14.20
CA GLU A 334 -3.53 12.05 -14.01
C GLU A 334 -4.03 12.44 -12.61
N VAL A 335 -3.26 12.18 -11.56
CA VAL A 335 -3.55 12.63 -10.19
C VAL A 335 -3.65 14.15 -10.14
N THR A 336 -2.68 14.85 -10.71
CA THR A 336 -2.63 16.33 -10.76
C THR A 336 -3.82 16.90 -11.53
N ARG A 337 -4.18 16.28 -12.65
CA ARG A 337 -5.35 16.64 -13.44
C ARG A 337 -6.63 16.50 -12.61
N ILE A 338 -6.81 15.39 -11.89
CA ILE A 338 -8.02 15.13 -11.09
C ILE A 338 -8.14 16.12 -9.92
N ILE A 339 -7.05 16.40 -9.21
CA ILE A 339 -7.02 17.36 -8.08
C ILE A 339 -7.37 18.80 -8.54
N ASN A 340 -7.18 19.09 -9.83
CA ASN A 340 -7.51 20.38 -10.44
C ASN A 340 -8.89 20.42 -11.11
N GLN A 341 -9.63 19.31 -11.12
CA GLN A 341 -10.97 19.24 -11.69
C GLN A 341 -12.06 19.53 -10.66
N PRO A 342 -13.23 20.03 -11.10
CA PRO A 342 -14.38 20.13 -10.23
C PRO A 342 -14.82 18.74 -9.76
N LEU A 343 -15.43 18.70 -8.57
CA LEU A 343 -16.01 17.47 -8.04
C LEU A 343 -17.06 16.91 -9.01
N PRO A 344 -17.18 15.58 -9.13
CA PRO A 344 -18.25 14.98 -9.90
C PRO A 344 -19.61 15.39 -9.32
N THR A 345 -20.58 15.67 -10.20
CA THR A 345 -21.94 16.07 -9.78
C THR A 345 -22.71 14.93 -9.13
N VAL A 346 -22.43 13.69 -9.51
CA VAL A 346 -23.03 12.47 -8.95
C VAL A 346 -21.93 11.42 -8.82
N ALA A 347 -21.74 10.87 -7.61
CA ALA A 347 -20.77 9.80 -7.41
C ALA A 347 -21.29 8.47 -7.97
N ARG A 348 -20.41 7.56 -8.42
CA ARG A 348 -20.84 6.22 -8.90
C ARG A 348 -21.73 5.50 -7.89
N CYS A 349 -21.38 5.52 -6.61
CA CYS A 349 -22.17 4.82 -5.59
C CYS A 349 -23.54 5.47 -5.28
N GLU A 350 -23.84 6.64 -5.84
CA GLU A 350 -25.15 7.30 -5.72
C GLU A 350 -26.06 6.94 -6.90
N GLN A 351 -25.54 6.32 -7.97
CA GLN A 351 -26.28 5.95 -9.18
C GLN A 351 -27.07 4.62 -9.01
N VAL A 352 -27.68 4.43 -7.84
CA VAL A 352 -28.32 3.15 -7.45
C VAL A 352 -29.41 2.74 -8.45
N GLU A 353 -30.28 3.67 -8.84
CA GLU A 353 -31.39 3.38 -9.77
C GLU A 353 -30.88 2.94 -11.15
N HIS A 354 -29.80 3.56 -11.64
CA HIS A 354 -29.17 3.20 -12.91
C HIS A 354 -28.60 1.77 -12.86
N PHE A 355 -27.83 1.43 -11.82
CA PHE A 355 -27.29 0.06 -11.71
C PHE A 355 -28.41 -0.98 -11.56
N LEU A 356 -29.46 -0.68 -10.78
CA LEU A 356 -30.61 -1.57 -10.63
C LEU A 356 -31.38 -1.78 -11.94
N SER A 357 -31.51 -0.74 -12.78
CA SER A 357 -32.16 -0.89 -14.10
C SER A 357 -31.34 -1.79 -15.01
N VAL A 358 -30.02 -1.63 -15.05
CA VAL A 358 -29.14 -2.51 -15.84
C VAL A 358 -29.24 -3.97 -15.36
N PHE A 359 -29.20 -4.22 -14.04
CA PHE A 359 -29.37 -5.58 -13.49
C PHE A 359 -30.76 -6.19 -13.74
N ALA A 360 -31.79 -5.38 -13.97
CA ALA A 360 -33.12 -5.85 -14.31
C ALA A 360 -33.21 -6.37 -15.75
N GLU A 361 -32.36 -5.86 -16.65
CA GLU A 361 -32.30 -6.25 -18.06
C GLU A 361 -31.45 -7.51 -18.30
N MET A 362 -30.54 -7.83 -17.39
CA MET A 362 -29.66 -9.00 -17.53
C MET A 362 -30.41 -10.33 -17.42
N ASN A 363 -30.06 -11.28 -18.31
CA ASN A 363 -30.44 -12.68 -18.15
C ASN A 363 -29.65 -13.30 -16.98
N LYS A 364 -30.36 -13.79 -15.96
CA LYS A 364 -29.79 -14.36 -14.73
C LYS A 364 -29.65 -15.88 -14.77
N GLU A 365 -30.14 -16.51 -15.83
CA GLU A 365 -30.04 -17.97 -16.02
C GLU A 365 -28.75 -18.39 -16.74
N GLU A 366 -28.02 -17.43 -17.32
CA GLU A 366 -26.76 -17.64 -18.01
C GLU A 366 -25.59 -17.09 -17.19
N GLN A 367 -24.45 -17.79 -17.23
CA GLN A 367 -23.23 -17.31 -16.61
C GLN A 367 -22.77 -16.01 -17.29
N ALA A 368 -22.50 -14.98 -16.51
CA ALA A 368 -21.97 -13.74 -17.04
C ALA A 368 -20.63 -14.00 -17.76
N THR A 369 -20.42 -13.35 -18.90
CA THR A 369 -19.14 -13.32 -19.62
C THR A 369 -18.58 -11.90 -19.64
N PRO A 370 -17.26 -11.69 -19.85
CA PRO A 370 -16.70 -10.35 -19.99
C PRO A 370 -17.38 -9.54 -21.08
N GLU A 371 -17.80 -10.19 -22.17
CA GLU A 371 -18.52 -9.57 -23.29
C GLU A 371 -19.91 -9.09 -22.86
N LEU A 372 -20.64 -9.89 -22.06
CA LEU A 372 -21.94 -9.49 -21.52
C LEU A 372 -21.80 -8.32 -20.55
N VAL A 373 -20.82 -8.37 -19.64
CA VAL A 373 -20.59 -7.26 -18.69
C VAL A 373 -20.28 -5.97 -19.46
N ARG A 374 -19.43 -6.02 -20.50
CA ARG A 374 -19.20 -4.86 -21.38
C ARG A 374 -20.46 -4.42 -22.12
N HIS A 375 -21.26 -5.35 -22.65
CA HIS A 375 -22.49 -5.02 -23.35
C HIS A 375 -23.46 -4.20 -22.48
N TYR A 376 -23.58 -4.55 -21.20
CA TYR A 376 -24.52 -3.89 -20.29
C TYR A 376 -23.97 -2.62 -19.63
N PHE A 377 -22.66 -2.54 -19.37
CA PHE A 377 -22.06 -1.46 -18.57
C PHE A 377 -21.10 -0.54 -19.31
N ALA A 378 -20.62 -0.91 -20.50
CA ALA A 378 -19.82 0.03 -21.26
C ALA A 378 -20.68 1.26 -21.60
N LYS A 379 -20.04 2.44 -21.70
CA LYS A 379 -20.68 3.57 -22.39
C LYS A 379 -21.15 3.04 -23.73
N GLY A 380 -22.46 3.07 -23.97
CA GLY A 380 -22.98 2.77 -25.29
C GLY A 380 -22.12 3.52 -26.30
N GLU A 381 -21.71 2.85 -27.37
CA GLU A 381 -21.49 3.60 -28.60
C GLU A 381 -22.78 4.38 -28.77
N SER A 382 -22.72 5.69 -28.50
CA SER A 382 -23.76 6.60 -28.91
C SER A 382 -23.88 6.35 -30.40
N ASN A 383 -24.93 5.63 -30.78
CA ASN A 383 -25.40 5.55 -32.15
C ASN A 383 -25.77 6.99 -32.54
N GLU A 384 -24.77 7.75 -32.97
CA GLU A 384 -24.94 8.94 -33.81
C GLU A 384 -25.36 8.50 -35.23
#